data_AF-A0A7Z2V1M4-F1
#
_entry.id   AF-A0A7Z2V1M4-F1
#
_cell.length_a   1.000
_cell.length_b   1.000
_cell.length_c   1.000
_cell.angle_alpha   90.00
_cell.angle_beta   90.00
_cell.angle_gamma   90.00
#
_symmetry.space_group_name_H-M   'P 1'
#
loop_
_entity.id
_entity.type
_entity.pdbx_description
1 polymer ?
#
loop_
_entity_poly.entity_id
_entity_poly.type
_entity_poly.pdbx_seq_one_letter_code
_entity_poly.pdbx_strand_id
1 'polypeptide(L)'
;MLEQSIPASHLAATAELEALKQAFFAAGGRIEHTGVTVANIKPNSPSGLAAHQRHKARRDRYRAKVLEAFNNRLKLSEIAAHADCSRELAESILKEEGLNPTEHADKGPTPEQLAQLRKDAKAGITQRKAADALGVPRGTLSRWCKKYNLQFGRQPA
;
A
#
# COMPACT_ATOMS: atom_id res chain seq x y z
N MET A 1 -5.66 37.05 -41.55
CA MET A 1 -6.45 35.83 -41.35
C MET A 1 -5.49 34.76 -40.85
N LEU A 2 -5.64 34.29 -39.61
CA LEU A 2 -4.75 33.29 -39.01
C LEU A 2 -5.45 31.91 -39.12
N GLU A 3 -5.04 31.11 -40.10
CA GLU A 3 -5.45 29.71 -40.18
C GLU A 3 -4.73 28.93 -39.07
N GLN A 4 -5.51 28.48 -38.09
CA GLN A 4 -4.99 27.60 -37.05
C GLN A 4 -4.76 26.22 -37.67
N SER A 5 -3.49 25.91 -37.93
CA SER A 5 -3.04 24.59 -38.37
C SER A 5 -3.36 23.57 -37.27
N ILE A 6 -4.42 22.79 -37.46
CA ILE A 6 -4.75 21.67 -36.59
C ILE A 6 -3.67 20.61 -36.80
N PRO A 7 -2.91 20.21 -35.76
CA PRO A 7 -1.84 19.24 -35.93
C PRO A 7 -2.42 17.91 -36.43
N ALA A 8 -1.75 17.28 -37.39
CA ALA A 8 -2.20 16.05 -38.05
C ALA A 8 -2.55 14.90 -37.08
N SER A 9 -1.92 14.90 -35.89
CA SER A 9 -2.22 13.97 -34.80
C SER A 9 -3.65 14.11 -34.26
N HIS A 10 -4.20 15.31 -34.25
CA HIS A 10 -5.57 15.57 -33.81
C HIS A 10 -6.59 15.07 -34.84
N LEU A 11 -6.29 15.23 -36.14
CA LEU A 11 -7.14 14.70 -37.22
C LEU A 11 -7.18 13.17 -37.23
N ALA A 12 -6.04 12.51 -36.96
CA ALA A 12 -5.97 11.06 -36.83
C ALA A 12 -6.78 10.56 -35.62
N ALA A 13 -6.64 11.20 -34.46
CA ALA A 13 -7.39 10.84 -33.26
C ALA A 13 -8.91 11.02 -33.43
N THR A 14 -9.35 12.06 -34.17
CA THR A 14 -10.77 12.26 -34.47
C THR A 14 -11.32 11.18 -35.40
N ALA A 15 -10.54 10.74 -36.39
CA ALA A 15 -10.95 9.69 -37.32
C ALA A 15 -11.09 8.33 -36.62
N GLU A 16 -10.17 8.00 -35.71
CA GLU A 16 -10.26 6.77 -34.90
C GLU A 16 -11.50 6.78 -33.98
N LEU A 17 -11.81 7.92 -33.36
CA LEU A 17 -13.01 8.10 -32.53
C LEU A 17 -14.31 7.94 -33.32
N GLU A 18 -14.35 8.45 -34.56
CA GLU A 18 -15.52 8.27 -35.43
C GLU A 18 -15.68 6.82 -35.91
N ALA A 19 -14.59 6.15 -36.26
CA ALA A 19 -14.61 4.74 -36.64
C ALA A 19 -15.12 3.84 -35.49
N LEU A 20 -14.67 4.10 -34.26
CA LEU A 20 -15.15 3.39 -33.07
C LEU A 20 -16.63 3.63 -32.79
N LYS A 21 -17.11 4.87 -32.95
CA LYS A 21 -18.53 5.19 -32.79
C LYS A 21 -19.38 4.47 -33.84
N GLN A 22 -18.96 4.49 -35.10
CA GLN A 22 -19.68 3.80 -36.18
C GLN A 22 -19.71 2.29 -35.95
N ALA A 23 -18.59 1.68 -35.54
CA ALA A 23 -18.55 0.25 -35.20
C ALA A 23 -19.48 -0.10 -34.03
N PHE A 24 -19.54 0.75 -32.99
CA PHE A 24 -20.42 0.55 -31.83
C PHE A 24 -21.90 0.61 -32.21
N PHE A 25 -22.31 1.55 -33.05
CA PHE A 25 -23.69 1.65 -33.53
C PHE A 25 -24.06 0.55 -34.54
N ALA A 26 -23.12 0.14 -35.39
CA ALA A 26 -23.31 -0.98 -36.33
C ALA A 26 -23.48 -2.32 -35.60
N ALA A 27 -22.87 -2.49 -34.43
CA ALA A 27 -23.04 -3.67 -33.56
C ALA A 27 -24.36 -3.66 -32.77
N GLY A 28 -25.27 -2.70 -33.02
CA GLY A 28 -26.55 -2.61 -32.32
C GLY A 28 -26.47 -1.99 -30.92
N GLY A 29 -25.34 -1.33 -30.59
CA GLY A 29 -25.18 -0.63 -29.32
C GLY A 29 -26.21 0.49 -29.17
N ARG A 30 -27.15 0.33 -28.24
CA ARG A 30 -28.01 1.43 -27.78
C ARG A 30 -27.28 2.18 -26.69
N ILE A 31 -27.06 3.49 -26.89
CA ILE A 31 -26.75 4.39 -25.79
C ILE A 31 -28.08 4.59 -25.05
N GLU A 32 -28.32 3.79 -24.03
CA GLU A 32 -29.39 4.12 -23.10
C GLU A 32 -29.04 5.46 -22.46
N HIS A 33 -29.89 6.46 -22.68
CA HIS A 33 -29.92 7.70 -21.91
C HIS A 33 -30.27 7.37 -20.46
N THR A 34 -29.36 6.69 -19.76
CA THR A 34 -29.29 6.81 -18.31
C THR A 34 -29.10 8.30 -18.06
N GLY A 35 -30.02 8.90 -17.30
CA GLY A 35 -30.03 10.32 -16.97
C GLY A 35 -28.85 10.74 -16.09
N VAL A 36 -27.63 10.38 -16.47
CA VAL A 36 -26.40 10.96 -15.95
C VAL A 36 -26.28 12.32 -16.60
N THR A 37 -26.98 13.30 -16.04
CA THR A 37 -26.70 14.71 -16.26
C THR A 37 -25.20 14.93 -15.98
N VAL A 38 -24.42 15.14 -17.04
CA VAL A 38 -23.01 15.55 -17.01
C VAL A 38 -22.82 16.95 -16.38
N ALA A 39 -23.88 17.53 -15.80
CA ALA A 39 -23.89 18.84 -15.18
C ALA A 39 -23.14 18.91 -13.82
N ASN A 40 -22.69 17.78 -13.27
CA ASN A 40 -22.01 17.76 -11.96
C ASN A 40 -20.60 17.15 -11.96
N ILE A 41 -19.99 16.99 -13.13
CA ILE A 41 -18.54 16.77 -13.19
C ILE A 41 -17.91 18.16 -13.16
N LYS A 42 -17.64 18.69 -11.95
CA LYS A 42 -16.76 19.85 -11.82
C LYS A 42 -15.46 19.50 -12.56
N PRO A 43 -15.07 20.24 -13.61
CA PRO A 43 -13.76 20.04 -14.20
C PRO A 43 -12.75 20.31 -13.10
N ASN A 44 -11.93 19.30 -12.74
CA ASN A 44 -10.81 19.49 -11.82
C ASN A 44 -9.99 20.66 -12.38
N SER A 45 -10.09 21.82 -11.73
CA SER A 45 -9.39 23.00 -12.19
C SER A 45 -7.88 22.68 -12.31
N PRO A 46 -7.14 23.28 -13.26
CA PRO A 46 -5.71 23.01 -13.44
C PRO A 46 -4.90 23.21 -12.14
N SER A 47 -5.37 24.08 -11.24
CA SER A 47 -4.87 24.24 -9.87
C SER A 47 -5.05 23.00 -8.99
N GLY A 48 -6.18 22.29 -9.12
CA GLY A 48 -6.47 21.02 -8.45
C GLY A 48 -5.66 19.86 -9.01
N LEU A 49 -5.41 19.82 -10.32
CA LEU A 49 -4.53 18.82 -10.94
C LEU A 49 -3.07 18.99 -10.48
N ALA A 50 -2.57 20.22 -10.43
CA ALA A 50 -1.23 20.51 -9.90
C ALA A 50 -1.12 20.20 -8.40
N ALA A 51 -2.14 20.51 -7.60
CA ALA A 51 -2.20 20.16 -6.18
C ALA A 51 -2.22 18.63 -5.98
N HIS A 52 -3.01 17.91 -6.77
CA HIS A 52 -3.09 16.45 -6.75
C HIS A 52 -1.76 15.80 -7.13
N GLN A 53 -1.09 16.32 -8.17
CA GLN A 53 0.25 15.85 -8.58
C GLN A 53 1.31 16.10 -7.49
N ARG A 54 1.28 17.25 -6.81
CA ARG A 54 2.17 17.54 -5.66
C ARG A 54 1.91 16.59 -4.49
N HIS A 55 0.64 16.29 -4.20
CA HIS A 55 0.28 15.30 -3.18
C HIS A 55 0.76 13.89 -3.55
N LYS A 56 0.61 13.49 -4.81
CA LYS A 56 1.09 12.19 -5.33
C LYS A 56 2.62 12.09 -5.22
N ALA A 57 3.34 13.10 -5.68
CA ALA A 57 4.80 13.13 -5.60
C ALA A 57 5.32 13.09 -4.15
N ARG A 58 4.60 13.72 -3.20
CA ARG A 58 4.93 13.62 -1.77
C ARG A 58 4.72 12.21 -1.25
N ARG A 59 3.64 11.52 -1.65
CA ARG A 59 3.34 10.14 -1.23
C ARG A 59 4.30 9.12 -1.80
N ASP A 60 4.69 9.26 -3.06
CA ASP A 60 5.64 8.35 -3.72
C ASP A 60 7.00 8.30 -2.99
N ARG A 61 7.42 9.40 -2.35
CA ARG A 61 8.64 9.45 -1.51
C ARG A 61 8.56 8.51 -0.30
N TYR A 62 7.39 8.34 0.29
CA TYR A 62 7.20 7.48 1.46
C TYR A 62 6.79 6.05 1.09
N ARG A 63 6.24 5.86 -0.12
CA ARG A 63 5.71 4.58 -0.60
C ARG A 63 6.72 3.44 -0.48
N ALA A 64 7.95 3.65 -0.96
CA ALA A 64 9.00 2.62 -0.90
C ALA A 64 9.32 2.21 0.55
N LYS A 65 9.50 3.19 1.45
CA LYS A 65 9.81 2.93 2.87
C LYS A 65 8.66 2.27 3.62
N VAL A 66 7.42 2.66 3.31
CA VAL A 66 6.21 2.08 3.91
C VAL A 66 6.05 0.62 3.48
N LEU A 67 6.27 0.31 2.20
CA LEU A 67 6.18 -1.06 1.69
C LEU A 67 7.31 -1.95 2.21
N GLU A 68 8.53 -1.43 2.28
CA GLU A 68 9.66 -2.12 2.91
C GLU A 68 9.36 -2.44 4.39
N ALA A 69 8.89 -1.46 5.14
CA ALA A 69 8.51 -1.64 6.55
C ALA A 69 7.33 -2.61 6.73
N PHE A 70 6.36 -2.59 5.82
CA PHE A 70 5.24 -3.53 5.83
C PHE A 70 5.69 -4.96 5.50
N ASN A 71 6.61 -5.13 4.53
CA ASN A 71 7.21 -6.43 4.23
C ASN A 71 7.99 -7.00 5.41
N ASN A 72 8.61 -6.12 6.21
CA ASN A 72 9.23 -6.47 7.49
C ASN A 72 8.22 -6.76 8.61
N ARG A 73 6.91 -6.80 8.30
CA ARG A 73 5.78 -7.02 9.23
C ARG A 73 5.80 -6.12 10.45
N LEU A 74 6.33 -4.92 10.31
CA LEU A 74 6.23 -3.90 11.34
C LEU A 74 4.75 -3.55 11.54
N LYS A 75 4.36 -3.25 12.78
CA LYS A 75 3.00 -2.76 13.04
C LYS A 75 2.83 -1.39 12.40
N LEU A 76 1.60 -0.99 12.10
CA LEU A 76 1.31 0.31 11.50
C LEU A 76 1.96 1.50 12.22
N SER A 77 2.08 1.45 13.55
CA SER A 77 2.79 2.46 14.35
C SER A 77 4.30 2.48 14.11
N GLU A 78 4.90 1.31 13.92
CA GLU A 78 6.33 1.15 13.65
C GLU A 78 6.65 1.46 12.19
N ILE A 79 5.76 1.12 11.25
CA ILE A 79 5.84 1.55 9.85
C ILE A 79 5.86 3.07 9.75
N ALA A 80 4.95 3.74 10.47
CA ALA A 80 4.88 5.19 10.51
C ALA A 80 6.17 5.82 11.06
N ALA A 81 6.72 5.25 12.14
CA ALA A 81 7.99 5.69 12.70
C ALA A 81 9.18 5.44 11.74
N HIS A 82 9.22 4.28 11.08
CA HIS A 82 10.29 3.92 10.14
C HIS A 82 10.29 4.79 8.88
N ALA A 83 9.10 5.10 8.36
CA ALA A 83 8.93 5.95 7.19
C ALA A 83 8.99 7.46 7.51
N ASP A 84 9.11 7.84 8.78
CA ASP A 84 9.03 9.21 9.28
C ASP A 84 7.78 9.94 8.74
N CYS A 85 6.63 9.28 8.91
CA CYS A 85 5.36 9.75 8.37
C CYS A 85 4.21 9.57 9.37
N SER A 86 3.09 10.26 9.12
CA SER A 86 1.89 10.05 9.95
C SER A 86 1.32 8.65 9.75
N ARG A 87 0.67 8.13 10.79
CA ARG A 87 0.01 6.80 10.76
C ARG A 87 -1.06 6.71 9.67
N GLU A 88 -1.82 7.78 9.48
CA GLU A 88 -2.86 7.89 8.44
C GLU A 88 -2.26 7.83 7.04
N LEU A 89 -1.07 8.44 6.83
CA LEU A 89 -0.39 8.42 5.55
C LEU A 89 0.10 7.01 5.21
N ALA A 90 0.69 6.31 6.18
CA ALA A 90 1.09 4.92 6.02
C ALA A 90 -0.12 4.01 5.74
N GLU A 91 -1.22 4.18 6.47
CA GLU A 91 -2.45 3.41 6.27
C GLU A 91 -3.05 3.62 4.88
N SER A 92 -3.09 4.89 4.43
CA SER A 92 -3.62 5.25 3.13
C SER A 92 -2.75 4.70 1.99
N ILE A 93 -1.41 4.70 2.14
CA ILE A 93 -0.50 4.08 1.16
C ILE A 93 -0.72 2.57 1.07
N LEU A 94 -0.85 1.88 2.22
CA LEU A 94 -1.08 0.43 2.23
C LEU A 94 -2.42 0.06 1.59
N LYS A 95 -3.49 0.81 1.87
CA LYS A 95 -4.81 0.60 1.25
C LYS A 95 -4.77 0.74 -0.27
N GLU A 96 -3.98 1.67 -0.80
CA GLU A 96 -3.83 1.85 -2.25
C GLU A 96 -3.13 0.71 -2.95
N GLU A 97 -2.20 0.04 -2.26
CA GLU A 97 -1.60 -1.21 -2.74
C GLU A 97 -2.50 -2.44 -2.52
N GLY A 98 -3.70 -2.26 -1.96
CA GLY A 98 -4.58 -3.36 -1.57
C GLY A 98 -4.10 -4.15 -0.36
N LEU A 99 -3.14 -3.61 0.40
CA LEU A 99 -2.58 -4.23 1.60
C LEU A 99 -3.38 -3.78 2.82
N ASN A 100 -3.80 -4.74 3.65
CA ASN A 100 -4.53 -4.41 4.87
C ASN A 100 -3.55 -4.25 6.05
N PRO A 101 -3.44 -3.05 6.64
CA PRO A 101 -2.52 -2.79 7.75
C PRO A 101 -2.88 -3.55 9.04
N THR A 102 -4.12 -4.04 9.13
CA THR A 102 -4.60 -4.91 10.20
C THR A 102 -4.23 -6.38 10.01
N GLU A 103 -3.79 -6.83 8.82
CA GLU A 103 -3.45 -8.24 8.59
C GLU A 103 -2.28 -8.75 9.41
N HIS A 104 -1.41 -7.86 9.89
CA HIS A 104 -0.26 -8.21 10.72
C HIS A 104 -0.49 -8.02 12.22
N ALA A 105 -1.67 -7.53 12.63
CA ALA A 105 -1.98 -7.35 14.06
C ALA A 105 -2.10 -8.69 14.80
N ASP A 106 -2.53 -9.76 14.12
CA ASP A 106 -2.91 -11.04 14.74
C ASP A 106 -2.21 -12.29 14.16
N LYS A 107 -1.45 -12.16 13.07
CA LYS A 107 -0.70 -13.29 12.50
C LYS A 107 0.59 -13.46 13.31
N GLY A 108 0.74 -14.61 13.97
CA GLY A 108 1.89 -14.96 14.81
C GLY A 108 3.26 -14.92 14.11
N PRO A 109 4.32 -15.50 14.71
CA PRO A 109 5.68 -15.41 14.17
C PRO A 109 5.73 -15.92 12.73
N THR A 110 6.53 -15.29 11.88
CA THR A 110 6.83 -15.85 10.55
C THR A 110 7.48 -17.23 10.69
N PRO A 111 7.40 -18.10 9.67
CA PRO A 111 8.11 -19.38 9.69
C PRO A 111 9.62 -19.23 9.96
N GLU A 112 10.24 -18.18 9.41
CA GLU A 112 11.64 -17.84 9.64
C GLU A 112 11.91 -17.39 11.08
N GLN A 113 11.08 -16.50 11.62
CA GLN A 113 11.17 -16.09 13.03
C GLN A 113 10.97 -17.29 13.95
N LEU A 114 10.07 -18.22 13.61
CA LEU A 114 9.86 -19.43 14.39
C LEU A 114 11.07 -20.37 14.32
N ALA A 115 11.71 -20.49 13.16
CA ALA A 115 12.95 -21.25 13.00
C ALA A 115 14.08 -20.63 13.83
N GLN A 116 14.22 -19.30 13.79
CA GLN A 116 15.19 -18.57 14.60
C GLN A 116 14.91 -18.70 16.10
N LEU A 117 13.66 -18.56 16.53
CA LEU A 117 13.23 -18.78 17.91
C LEU A 117 13.56 -20.18 18.43
N ARG A 118 13.41 -21.22 17.58
CA ARG A 118 13.78 -22.59 17.94
C ARG A 118 15.29 -22.76 18.09
N LYS A 119 16.06 -22.14 17.19
CA LYS A 119 17.53 -22.13 17.25
C LYS A 119 18.01 -21.43 18.53
N ASP A 120 17.41 -20.29 18.83
CA ASP A 120 17.70 -19.47 20.00
C ASP A 120 17.30 -20.15 21.32
N ALA A 121 16.11 -20.75 21.37
CA ALA A 121 15.67 -21.56 22.51
C ALA A 121 16.66 -22.71 22.78
N LYS A 122 17.12 -23.40 21.73
CA LYS A 122 18.13 -24.46 21.83
C LYS A 122 19.51 -23.95 22.26
N ALA A 123 19.88 -22.73 21.85
CA ALA A 123 21.12 -22.07 22.26
C ALA A 123 21.07 -21.56 23.72
N GLY A 124 19.93 -21.67 24.41
CA GLY A 124 19.79 -21.25 25.80
C GLY A 124 19.84 -19.74 26.01
N ILE A 125 19.65 -18.93 24.96
CA ILE A 125 19.63 -17.48 25.14
C ILE A 125 18.40 -17.06 25.95
N THR A 126 18.47 -15.86 26.54
CA THR A 126 17.36 -15.32 27.31
C THR A 126 16.27 -14.78 26.38
N GLN A 127 15.01 -14.80 26.84
CA GLN A 127 13.89 -14.22 26.09
C GLN A 127 14.12 -12.75 25.73
N ARG A 128 14.80 -11.99 26.61
CA ARG A 128 15.09 -10.58 26.37
C ARG A 128 15.97 -10.41 25.12
N LYS A 129 17.08 -11.15 25.07
CA LYS A 129 18.01 -11.08 23.93
C LYS A 129 17.37 -11.57 22.63
N ALA A 130 16.55 -12.62 22.70
CA ALA A 130 15.79 -13.10 21.55
C ALA A 130 14.76 -12.08 21.05
N ALA A 131 14.06 -11.39 21.96
CA ALA A 131 13.11 -10.35 21.62
C ALA A 131 13.79 -9.15 20.95
N ASP A 132 14.91 -8.71 21.50
CA ASP A 132 15.71 -7.61 20.95
C ASP A 132 16.26 -7.97 19.55
N ALA A 133 16.73 -9.20 19.36
CA ALA A 133 17.25 -9.69 18.07
C ALA A 133 16.17 -9.78 16.99
N LEU A 134 14.93 -10.10 17.37
CA LEU A 134 13.79 -10.20 16.45
C LEU A 134 13.03 -8.87 16.28
N GLY A 135 13.40 -7.83 17.02
CA GLY A 135 12.70 -6.55 17.01
C GLY A 135 11.25 -6.63 17.50
N VAL A 136 10.92 -7.61 18.34
CA VAL A 136 9.54 -7.82 18.83
C VAL A 136 9.41 -7.49 20.32
N PRO A 137 8.27 -6.95 20.78
CA PRO A 137 8.04 -6.74 22.20
C PRO A 137 8.11 -8.05 22.99
N ARG A 138 8.75 -8.01 24.17
CA ARG A 138 8.89 -9.17 25.05
C ARG A 138 7.56 -9.85 25.39
N GLY A 139 6.48 -9.08 25.53
CA GLY A 139 5.12 -9.61 25.75
C GLY A 139 4.60 -10.42 24.55
N THR A 140 4.90 -9.97 23.33
CA THR A 140 4.59 -10.71 22.10
C THR A 140 5.36 -12.02 22.05
N LEU A 141 6.67 -11.97 22.32
CA LEU A 141 7.53 -13.15 22.36
C LEU A 141 7.04 -14.16 23.41
N SER A 142 6.63 -13.70 24.58
CA SER A 142 6.08 -14.56 25.64
C SER A 142 4.79 -15.27 25.19
N ARG A 143 3.88 -14.57 24.50
CA ARG A 143 2.67 -15.18 23.91
C ARG A 143 3.03 -16.23 22.87
N TRP A 144 4.03 -15.96 22.02
CA TRP A 144 4.52 -16.93 21.04
C TRP A 144 5.15 -18.14 21.72
N CYS A 145 5.99 -17.95 22.74
CA CYS A 145 6.61 -19.05 23.49
C CYS A 145 5.54 -19.99 24.09
N LYS A 146 4.47 -19.42 24.66
CA LYS A 146 3.33 -20.21 25.16
C LYS A 146 2.62 -20.96 24.04
N LYS A 147 2.34 -20.30 22.92
CA LYS A 147 1.62 -20.90 21.78
C LYS A 147 2.39 -22.03 21.10
N TYR A 148 3.71 -21.92 20.99
CA TYR A 148 4.59 -22.87 20.31
C TYR A 148 5.42 -23.75 21.26
N ASN A 149 5.11 -23.73 22.55
CA ASN A 149 5.78 -24.48 23.61
C ASN A 149 7.32 -24.36 23.61
N LEU A 150 7.82 -23.12 23.47
CA LEU A 150 9.25 -22.83 23.47
C LEU A 150 9.73 -22.40 24.85
N GLN A 151 10.83 -22.99 25.31
CA GLN A 151 11.48 -22.62 26.56
C GLN A 151 12.80 -21.90 26.28
N PHE A 152 12.98 -20.74 26.89
CA PHE A 152 14.22 -19.98 26.86
C PHE A 152 14.89 -20.06 28.23
N GLY A 153 16.21 -19.92 28.26
CA GLY A 153 16.97 -19.94 29.51
C GLY A 153 16.45 -18.88 30.50
N ARG A 154 16.33 -19.26 31.77
CA ARG A 154 16.13 -18.27 32.84
C ARG A 154 17.40 -17.45 32.99
N GLN A 155 17.25 -16.14 33.04
CA GLN A 155 18.35 -15.26 33.44
C GLN A 155 18.75 -15.63 34.88
N PRO A 156 20.04 -15.77 35.21
CA PRO A 156 20.45 -15.83 36.61
C PRO A 156 19.96 -14.55 37.29
N ALA A 157 19.37 -14.72 38.47
CA ALA A 157 18.81 -13.64 39.28
C ALA A 157 19.88 -12.60 39.62
#